data_AF-A0A554N2G8-F1
#
_entry.id   AF-A0A554N2G8-F1
#
_cell.length_a   1.000
_cell.length_b   1.000
_cell.length_c   1.000
_cell.angle_alpha   90.00
_cell.angle_beta   90.00
_cell.angle_gamma   90.00
#
_symmetry.space_group_name_H-M   'P 1'
#
loop_
_entity.id
_entity.type
_entity.pdbx_description
1 polymer ?
#
loop_
_entity_poly.entity_id
_entity_poly.type
_entity_poly.pdbx_seq_one_letter_code
_entity_poly.pdbx_strand_id
1 'polypeptide(L)'
;MDDDSWTVFDDEQVRMELEGLRHPLTVALEFVKALAAPVLDTAWLQQLVTPESLKHWGDFSSAKGVYDSIENPGFGSTINQPKGAPDVGYFKVLSGVTEGFTVSEPTPMLVPAVATLVWRPEAGLVEQSGMWLVHQFGEPADLGSLGHVRTSLGRGPSF
;
A
#
# COMPACT_ATOMS: atom_id res chain seq x y z
N MET A 1 -33.89 7.66 -16.85
CA MET A 1 -33.58 6.36 -16.20
C MET A 1 -32.08 6.33 -16.17
N ASP A 2 -31.54 6.79 -15.05
CA ASP A 2 -30.11 6.89 -14.84
C ASP A 2 -29.55 5.49 -14.65
N ASP A 3 -28.63 5.13 -15.53
CA ASP A 3 -27.90 3.87 -15.54
C ASP A 3 -26.83 3.99 -14.44
N ASP A 4 -27.25 3.71 -13.21
CA ASP A 4 -26.42 3.69 -12.00
C ASP A 4 -25.46 2.49 -12.08
N SER A 5 -24.47 2.61 -12.96
CA SER A 5 -23.48 1.58 -13.24
C SER A 5 -22.50 1.48 -12.08
N TRP A 6 -22.86 0.69 -11.07
CA TRP A 6 -21.94 0.14 -10.08
C TRP A 6 -20.67 -0.40 -10.77
N THR A 7 -19.51 0.15 -10.40
CA THR A 7 -18.21 -0.22 -10.96
C THR A 7 -17.40 -1.08 -9.97
N VAL A 8 -16.39 -1.81 -10.47
CA VAL A 8 -15.44 -2.57 -9.65
C VAL A 8 -14.71 -1.68 -8.62
N PHE A 9 -14.60 -0.38 -8.89
CA PHE A 9 -14.02 0.58 -7.96
C PHE A 9 -14.96 0.89 -6.78
N ASP A 10 -16.28 0.88 -6.99
CA ASP A 10 -17.27 1.10 -5.94
C ASP A 10 -17.28 -0.08 -4.95
N ASP A 11 -17.16 -1.32 -5.45
CA ASP A 11 -17.02 -2.52 -4.61
C ASP A 11 -15.75 -2.46 -3.74
N GLU A 12 -14.63 -2.03 -4.34
CA GLU A 12 -13.36 -1.89 -3.61
C GLU A 12 -13.41 -0.77 -2.56
N GLN A 13 -14.08 0.34 -2.85
CA GLN A 13 -14.28 1.42 -1.89
C GLN A 13 -15.13 0.96 -0.70
N VAL A 14 -16.20 0.21 -0.93
CA VAL A 14 -17.02 -0.38 0.16
C VAL A 14 -16.15 -1.30 1.04
N ARG A 15 -15.28 -2.12 0.45
CA ARG A 15 -14.36 -2.97 1.22
C ARG A 15 -13.35 -2.16 2.02
N MET A 16 -12.78 -1.10 1.44
CA MET A 16 -11.88 -0.19 2.15
C MET A 16 -12.53 0.44 3.38
N GLU A 17 -13.79 0.87 3.26
CA GLU A 17 -14.56 1.45 4.37
C GLU A 17 -14.86 0.41 5.46
N LEU A 18 -15.21 -0.82 5.07
CA LEU A 18 -15.54 -1.90 6.01
C LEU A 18 -14.31 -2.47 6.74
N GLU A 19 -13.21 -2.67 6.01
CA GLU A 19 -12.01 -3.33 6.52
C GLU A 19 -10.98 -2.34 7.08
N GLY A 20 -11.08 -1.05 6.75
CA GLY A 20 -10.17 -0.02 7.20
C GLY A 20 -8.72 -0.38 6.89
N LEU A 21 -7.84 -0.31 7.90
CA LEU A 21 -6.41 -0.64 7.76
C LEU A 21 -6.14 -2.15 7.57
N ARG A 22 -7.15 -3.00 7.66
CA ARG A 22 -7.03 -4.42 7.29
C ARG A 22 -7.11 -4.62 5.78
N HIS A 23 -7.50 -3.58 5.05
CA HIS A 23 -7.45 -3.54 3.61
C HIS A 23 -6.09 -2.98 3.13
N PRO A 24 -5.37 -3.68 2.24
CA PRO A 24 -4.03 -3.28 1.82
C PRO A 24 -4.02 -1.94 1.08
N LEU A 25 -5.06 -1.66 0.29
CA LEU A 25 -5.19 -0.40 -0.42
C LEU A 25 -5.39 0.79 0.53
N THR A 26 -6.15 0.61 1.61
CA THR A 26 -6.35 1.66 2.62
C THR A 26 -5.04 2.02 3.30
N VAL A 27 -4.25 1.03 3.69
CA VAL A 27 -2.93 1.25 4.32
C VAL A 27 -2.00 1.99 3.37
N ALA A 28 -1.94 1.56 2.11
CA ALA A 28 -1.08 2.19 1.11
C ALA A 28 -1.48 3.65 0.84
N LEU A 29 -2.78 3.92 0.72
CA LEU A 29 -3.30 5.28 0.51
C LEU A 29 -3.06 6.18 1.71
N GLU A 30 -3.30 5.69 2.93
CA GLU A 30 -3.03 6.47 4.15
C GLU A 30 -1.53 6.76 4.31
N PHE A 31 -0.65 5.82 3.97
CA PHE A 31 0.80 6.02 3.99
C PHE A 31 1.22 7.11 2.98
N VAL A 32 0.75 7.00 1.74
CA VAL A 32 1.11 7.99 0.70
C VAL A 32 0.51 9.36 0.98
N LYS A 33 -0.73 9.43 1.48
CA LYS A 33 -1.36 10.67 1.94
C LYS A 33 -0.56 11.33 3.06
N ALA A 34 -0.02 10.54 3.99
CA ALA A 34 0.86 11.05 5.03
C ALA A 34 2.20 11.57 4.49
N LEU A 35 2.78 10.94 3.45
CA LEU A 35 3.96 11.47 2.75
C LEU A 35 3.69 12.76 1.96
N ALA A 36 2.51 12.83 1.33
CA ALA A 36 2.06 13.99 0.55
C ALA A 36 1.75 15.21 1.42
N ALA A 37 1.53 15.01 2.73
CA ALA A 37 1.27 16.11 3.65
C ALA A 37 2.43 17.13 3.67
N PRO A 38 2.15 18.44 3.81
CA PRO A 38 3.19 19.47 3.91
C PRO A 38 4.12 19.26 5.11
N VAL A 39 3.60 18.68 6.20
CA VAL A 39 4.34 18.34 7.41
C VAL A 39 4.10 16.86 7.69
N LEU A 40 5.18 16.10 7.88
CA LEU A 40 5.11 14.67 8.14
C LEU A 40 4.59 14.41 9.56
N ASP A 41 3.49 13.64 9.65
CA ASP A 41 3.09 13.01 10.90
C ASP A 41 3.86 11.70 11.09
N THR A 42 5.04 11.82 11.68
CA THR A 42 5.92 10.67 11.91
C THR A 42 5.28 9.63 12.84
N ALA A 43 4.48 10.04 13.83
CA ALA A 43 3.83 9.12 14.75
C ALA A 43 2.76 8.27 14.04
N TRP A 44 2.05 8.86 13.08
CA TRP A 44 1.12 8.12 12.22
C TRP A 44 1.86 7.19 11.26
N LEU A 45 2.89 7.68 10.57
CA LEU A 45 3.69 6.87 9.64
C LEU A 45 4.34 5.66 10.32
N GLN A 46 4.78 5.80 11.58
CA GLN A 46 5.32 4.69 12.37
C GLN A 46 4.29 3.58 12.64
N GLN A 47 2.99 3.91 12.71
CA GLN A 47 1.92 2.92 12.88
C GLN A 47 1.57 2.18 11.59
N LEU A 48 1.92 2.77 10.44
CA LEU A 48 1.63 2.20 9.12
C LEU A 48 2.76 1.32 8.59
N VAL A 49 3.92 1.27 9.25
CA VAL A 49 5.06 0.47 8.81
C VAL A 49 5.26 -0.79 9.65
N THR A 50 5.89 -1.78 9.03
CA THR A 50 6.20 -3.04 9.72
C THR A 50 7.23 -2.81 10.84
N PRO A 51 7.06 -3.44 12.02
CA PRO A 51 7.95 -3.23 13.18
C PRO A 51 9.43 -3.48 12.88
N GLU A 52 9.75 -4.50 12.08
CA GLU A 52 11.12 -4.85 11.74
C GLU A 52 11.78 -3.86 10.76
N SER A 53 10.98 -3.18 9.93
CA SER A 53 11.46 -2.10 9.05
C SER A 53 11.62 -0.76 9.77
N LEU A 54 10.92 -0.55 10.90
CA LEU A 54 10.78 0.74 11.58
C LEU A 54 12.11 1.50 11.78
N LYS A 55 13.16 0.78 12.20
CA LYS A 55 14.49 1.35 12.46
C LYS A 55 15.18 1.93 11.21
N HIS A 56 14.75 1.54 10.01
CA HIS A 56 15.32 1.97 8.73
C HIS A 56 14.63 3.22 8.15
N TRP A 57 13.47 3.61 8.69
CA TRP A 57 12.71 4.76 8.18
C TRP A 57 13.20 6.12 8.70
N GLY A 58 13.85 6.15 9.87
CA GLY A 58 14.26 7.39 10.51
C GLY A 58 13.04 8.29 10.80
N ASP A 59 13.03 9.48 10.23
CA ASP A 59 11.94 10.47 10.30
C ASP A 59 11.06 10.50 9.03
N PHE A 60 11.19 9.51 8.15
CA PHE A 60 10.49 9.40 6.87
C PHE A 60 10.84 10.49 5.84
N SER A 61 11.81 11.37 6.11
CA SER A 61 12.25 12.42 5.16
C SER A 61 12.71 11.86 3.82
N SER A 62 13.40 10.72 3.83
CA SER A 62 13.87 10.05 2.61
C SER A 62 12.71 9.51 1.77
N ALA A 63 11.71 8.91 2.42
CA ALA A 63 10.51 8.41 1.74
C ALA A 63 9.68 9.56 1.16
N LYS A 64 9.56 10.67 1.89
CA LYS A 64 8.96 11.90 1.40
C LYS A 64 9.73 12.46 0.20
N GLY A 65 11.06 12.49 0.25
CA GLY A 65 11.88 12.94 -0.88
C GLY A 65 11.68 12.10 -2.14
N VAL A 66 11.55 10.78 -2.00
CA VAL A 66 11.17 9.90 -3.13
C VAL A 66 9.79 10.29 -3.66
N TYR A 67 8.79 10.45 -2.78
CA TYR A 67 7.44 10.82 -3.20
C TYR A 67 7.37 12.19 -3.89
N ASP A 68 7.99 13.21 -3.30
CA ASP A 68 8.02 14.58 -3.82
C ASP A 68 8.78 14.68 -5.16
N SER A 69 9.66 13.71 -5.48
CA SER A 69 10.35 13.64 -6.77
C SER A 69 9.46 13.12 -7.92
N ILE A 70 8.28 12.59 -7.60
CA ILE A 70 7.34 12.03 -8.58
C ILE A 70 6.51 13.17 -9.16
N GLU A 71 6.66 13.44 -10.45
CA GLU A 71 5.83 14.43 -11.14
C GLU A 71 4.40 13.91 -11.26
N ASN A 72 3.44 14.68 -10.72
CA ASN A 72 2.00 14.39 -10.74
C ASN A 72 1.69 12.93 -10.34
N PRO A 73 1.88 12.57 -9.05
CA PRO A 73 1.75 11.20 -8.59
C PRO A 73 0.29 10.74 -8.67
N GLY A 74 0.07 9.59 -9.32
CA GLY A 74 -1.19 8.86 -9.28
C GLY A 74 -0.97 7.41 -8.86
N PHE A 75 -2.07 6.67 -8.69
CA PHE A 75 -2.04 5.35 -8.07
C PHE A 75 -2.93 4.36 -8.82
N GLY A 76 -2.53 3.09 -8.79
CA GLY A 76 -3.42 2.01 -9.23
C GLY A 76 -4.53 1.75 -8.22
N SER A 77 -5.70 1.34 -8.70
CA SER A 77 -6.85 0.94 -7.88
C SER A 77 -6.75 -0.47 -7.31
N THR A 78 -5.64 -1.18 -7.52
CA THR A 78 -5.47 -2.58 -7.14
C THR A 78 -4.10 -2.84 -6.53
N ILE A 79 -4.02 -3.88 -5.70
CA ILE A 79 -2.77 -4.36 -5.11
C ILE A 79 -2.27 -5.57 -5.89
N ASN A 80 -1.05 -5.46 -6.43
CA ASN A 80 -0.44 -6.57 -7.14
C ASN A 80 0.14 -7.56 -6.13
N GLN A 81 -0.42 -8.77 -6.05
CA GLN A 81 0.13 -9.84 -5.22
C GLN A 81 1.08 -10.76 -6.03
N PRO A 82 2.29 -11.02 -5.54
CA PRO A 82 3.20 -11.96 -6.15
C PRO A 82 2.72 -13.42 -6.01
N LYS A 83 2.95 -14.22 -7.05
CA LYS A 83 2.57 -15.64 -7.03
C LYS A 83 3.32 -16.37 -5.92
N GLY A 84 2.57 -17.06 -5.04
CA GLY A 84 3.13 -17.82 -3.92
C GLY A 84 3.43 -17.00 -2.66
N ALA A 85 3.03 -15.73 -2.62
CA ALA A 85 3.18 -14.85 -1.48
C ALA A 85 1.93 -13.97 -1.27
N PRO A 86 0.79 -14.56 -0.86
CA PRO A 86 -0.48 -13.84 -0.63
C PRO A 86 -0.42 -12.89 0.57
N ASP A 87 0.64 -12.99 1.37
CA ASP A 87 0.99 -12.16 2.51
C ASP A 87 1.80 -10.91 2.12
N VAL A 88 2.08 -10.72 0.82
CA VAL A 88 2.82 -9.57 0.27
C VAL A 88 1.96 -8.88 -0.78
N GLY A 89 1.94 -7.56 -0.78
CA GLY A 89 1.26 -6.74 -1.78
C GLY A 89 2.17 -5.65 -2.30
N TYR A 90 2.05 -5.32 -3.59
CA TYR A 90 2.74 -4.19 -4.19
C TYR A 90 1.73 -3.14 -4.64
N PHE A 91 1.83 -1.97 -4.03
CA PHE A 91 1.08 -0.79 -4.44
C PHE A 91 1.97 0.12 -5.27
N LYS A 92 1.54 0.43 -6.50
CA LYS A 92 2.34 1.21 -7.45
C LYS A 92 1.94 2.68 -7.40
N VAL A 93 2.94 3.54 -7.23
CA VAL A 93 2.84 4.98 -7.49
C VAL A 93 3.34 5.22 -8.91
N LEU A 94 2.57 5.98 -9.67
CA LEU A 94 2.75 6.25 -11.09
C LEU A 94 3.04 7.74 -11.27
N SER A 95 3.82 8.11 -12.30
CA SER A 95 4.06 9.51 -12.65
C SER A 95 3.17 9.93 -13.83
N GLY A 96 2.71 11.18 -13.81
CA GLY A 96 1.96 11.79 -14.92
C GLY A 96 0.52 11.32 -15.05
N VAL A 97 -0.08 10.85 -13.94
CA VAL A 97 -1.46 10.31 -13.92
C VAL A 97 -2.35 11.34 -13.22
N THR A 98 -3.06 12.17 -13.99
CA THR A 98 -3.86 13.29 -13.45
C THR A 98 -5.30 12.92 -13.08
N GLU A 99 -5.76 11.70 -13.37
CA GLU A 99 -7.11 11.21 -13.03
C GLU A 99 -7.03 9.76 -12.53
N GLY A 100 -8.01 9.27 -11.76
CA GLY A 100 -8.03 7.87 -11.31
C GLY A 100 -8.14 6.93 -12.51
N PHE A 101 -7.05 6.28 -12.90
CA PHE A 101 -7.03 5.38 -14.06
C PHE A 101 -7.24 3.93 -13.61
N THR A 102 -8.31 3.32 -14.10
CA THR A 102 -8.43 1.86 -14.17
C THR A 102 -7.58 1.37 -15.33
N VAL A 103 -6.49 0.68 -15.04
CA VAL A 103 -5.60 0.12 -16.08
C VAL A 103 -6.29 -1.08 -16.72
N SER A 104 -7.00 -0.87 -17.82
CA SER A 104 -7.61 -1.94 -18.63
C SER A 104 -6.64 -2.53 -19.67
N GLU A 105 -5.57 -1.81 -20.03
CA GLU A 105 -4.55 -2.25 -20.99
C GLU A 105 -3.12 -1.99 -20.46
N PRO A 106 -2.12 -2.80 -20.85
CA PRO A 106 -0.73 -2.64 -20.39
C PRO A 106 -0.06 -1.45 -21.10
N THR A 107 -0.45 -0.24 -20.73
CA THR A 107 0.31 0.97 -21.07
C THR A 107 1.65 0.89 -20.33
N PRO A 108 2.80 1.11 -20.99
CA PRO A 108 4.09 1.18 -20.32
C PRO A 108 4.15 2.45 -19.47
N MET A 109 3.52 2.41 -18.31
CA MET A 109 3.62 3.45 -17.30
C MET A 109 4.93 3.28 -16.56
N LEU A 110 5.69 4.36 -16.45
CA LEU A 110 6.83 4.42 -15.54
C LEU A 110 6.28 4.28 -14.12
N VAL A 111 6.77 3.28 -13.39
CA VAL A 111 6.48 3.06 -11.98
C VAL A 111 7.62 3.70 -11.18
N PRO A 112 7.53 5.00 -10.83
CA PRO A 112 8.58 5.70 -10.08
C PRO A 112 8.78 5.16 -8.66
N ALA A 113 7.73 4.63 -8.03
CA ALA A 113 7.83 4.04 -6.71
C ALA A 113 6.80 2.94 -6.47
N VAL A 114 7.15 2.02 -5.59
CA VAL A 114 6.32 0.91 -5.11
C VAL A 114 6.33 0.92 -3.59
N ALA A 115 5.15 0.91 -2.97
CA ALA A 115 5.01 0.54 -1.58
C ALA A 115 4.86 -0.99 -1.51
N THR A 116 5.82 -1.64 -0.84
CA THR A 116 5.73 -3.06 -0.51
C THR A 116 4.96 -3.19 0.80
N LEU A 117 3.81 -3.84 0.74
CA LEU A 117 2.94 -4.14 1.87
C LEU A 117 3.17 -5.58 2.33
N VAL A 118 3.10 -5.82 3.63
CA VAL A 118 3.13 -7.16 4.21
C VAL A 118 2.04 -7.31 5.24
N TRP A 119 1.35 -8.45 5.20
CA TRP A 119 0.33 -8.81 6.18
C TRP A 119 0.98 -9.23 7.51
N ARG A 120 0.47 -8.68 8.61
CA ARG A 120 0.90 -8.99 9.99
C ARG A 120 -0.28 -9.49 10.78
N PRO A 121 -0.47 -10.82 10.93
CA PRO A 121 -1.59 -11.39 11.69
C PRO A 121 -1.58 -10.97 13.16
N GLU A 122 -0.41 -10.64 13.72
CA GLU A 122 -0.20 -10.18 15.09
C GLU A 122 -0.52 -8.71 15.32
N ALA A 123 -0.68 -7.92 14.26
CA ALA A 123 -1.03 -6.51 14.34
C ALA A 123 -2.56 -6.32 14.41
N GLY A 124 -3.00 -5.10 14.72
CA GLY A 124 -4.42 -4.76 14.85
C GLY A 124 -4.97 -4.90 16.27
N LEU A 125 -6.29 -4.81 16.42
CA LEU A 125 -6.99 -4.91 17.70
C LEU A 125 -7.37 -6.37 17.99
N VAL A 126 -7.60 -6.72 19.26
CA VAL A 126 -7.94 -8.11 19.66
C VAL A 126 -9.19 -8.62 18.93
N GLU A 127 -10.19 -7.77 18.71
CA GLU A 127 -11.43 -8.13 18.00
C GLU A 127 -11.29 -8.10 16.48
N GLN A 128 -10.21 -7.51 15.97
CA GLN A 128 -9.92 -7.32 14.55
C GLN A 128 -8.43 -7.55 14.29
N SER A 129 -7.99 -8.79 14.51
CA SER A 129 -6.60 -9.17 14.34
C SER A 129 -6.20 -9.22 12.85
N GLY A 130 -4.93 -8.92 12.62
CA GLY A 130 -4.33 -8.84 11.31
C GLY A 130 -4.47 -7.48 10.66
N MET A 131 -3.34 -6.92 10.24
CA MET A 131 -3.27 -5.64 9.54
C MET A 131 -2.20 -5.69 8.44
N TRP A 132 -2.42 -4.98 7.34
CA TRP A 132 -1.36 -4.75 6.36
C TRP A 132 -0.49 -3.59 6.82
N LEU A 133 0.82 -3.68 6.58
CA LEU A 133 1.77 -2.63 6.93
C LEU A 133 2.78 -2.44 5.79
N VAL A 134 3.25 -1.21 5.63
CA VAL A 134 4.29 -0.86 4.65
C VAL A 134 5.65 -1.34 5.18
N HIS A 135 6.33 -2.17 4.39
CA HIS A 135 7.67 -2.64 4.71
C HIS A 135 8.76 -1.81 4.02
N GLN A 136 8.50 -1.36 2.79
CA GLN A 136 9.45 -0.61 1.96
C GLN A 136 8.72 0.33 1.01
N PHE A 137 9.35 1.46 0.66
CA PHE A 137 8.86 2.40 -0.34
C PHE A 137 9.99 2.83 -1.28
N GLY A 138 9.68 2.93 -2.58
CA GLY A 138 10.66 3.20 -3.64
C GLY A 138 10.77 2.00 -4.58
N GLU A 139 11.88 1.26 -4.52
CA GLU A 139 11.98 0.00 -5.27
C GLU A 139 11.13 -1.11 -4.62
N PRO A 140 10.59 -2.06 -5.40
CA PRO A 140 9.88 -3.22 -4.83
C PRO A 140 10.86 -4.09 -4.05
N ALA A 141 10.46 -4.55 -2.85
CA ALA A 141 11.30 -5.48 -2.10
C ALA A 141 11.37 -6.84 -2.80
N ASP A 142 12.55 -7.43 -2.82
CA ASP A 142 12.77 -8.80 -3.28
C ASP A 142 12.09 -9.82 -2.35
N LEU A 143 11.38 -10.80 -2.93
CA LEU A 143 10.68 -11.82 -2.14
C LEU A 143 11.63 -12.70 -1.33
N GLY A 144 12.86 -12.91 -1.84
CA GLY A 144 13.90 -13.65 -1.12
C GLY A 144 14.33 -12.93 0.16
N SER A 145 14.44 -11.61 0.12
CA SER A 145 14.80 -10.81 1.29
C SER A 145 13.69 -10.78 2.35
N LEU A 146 12.42 -10.91 1.96
CA LEU A 146 11.27 -10.97 2.86
C LEU A 146 11.10 -12.33 3.58
N GLY A 147 11.94 -13.34 3.31
CA GLY A 147 11.74 -14.70 3.85
C GLY A 147 11.60 -14.79 5.38
N HIS A 148 12.29 -13.93 6.13
CA HIS A 148 12.24 -13.85 7.61
C HIS A 148 11.09 -12.98 8.14
N VAL A 149 10.50 -12.18 7.26
CA VAL A 149 9.42 -11.24 7.53
C VAL A 149 8.05 -11.92 7.36
N ARG A 150 8.00 -12.96 6.52
CA ARG A 150 6.81 -13.74 6.17
C ARG A 150 6.49 -14.89 7.13
N THR A 151 7.30 -15.10 8.17
CA THR A 151 7.23 -16.27 9.07
C THR A 151 6.20 -16.17 10.20
N SER A 152 5.53 -15.03 10.36
CA SER A 152 4.36 -14.91 11.24
C SER A 152 3.22 -15.74 10.64
N LEU A 153 2.86 -16.85 11.29
CA LEU A 153 1.81 -17.82 10.89
C LEU A 153 0.48 -17.11 10.56
N GLY A 154 0.30 -16.66 9.33
CA GLY A 154 -0.93 -16.02 8.88
C GLY A 154 -0.93 -15.86 7.37
N ARG A 155 -1.91 -16.46 6.72
CA ARG A 155 -2.20 -16.15 5.32
C ARG A 155 -2.89 -14.79 5.31
N GLY A 156 -2.43 -13.87 4.45
CA GLY A 156 -3.19 -12.64 4.18
C GLY A 156 -4.60 -12.99 3.66
N PRO A 157 -5.60 -12.11 3.85
CA PRO A 157 -6.91 -12.29 3.23
C PRO A 157 -6.74 -12.41 1.70
N SER A 158 -7.59 -13.21 1.06
CA SER A 158 -7.67 -13.24 -0.40
C SER A 158 -8.53 -12.05 -0.83
N PHE A 159 -7.95 -11.13 -1.60
CA PHE A 159 -8.63 -9.93 -2.09
C PHE A 159 -9.11 -10.13 -3.52
#